data_AF-A0A2L1U7D2-F1
#
_entry.id   AF-A0A2L1U7D2-F1
#
_cell.length_a   1.000
_cell.length_b   1.000
_cell.length_c   1.000
_cell.angle_alpha   90.00
_cell.angle_beta   90.00
_cell.angle_gamma   90.00
#
_symmetry.space_group_name_H-M   'P 1'
#
loop_
_entity.id
_entity.type
_entity.pdbx_description
1 polymer ?
#
loop_
_entity_poly.entity_id
_entity_poly.type
_entity_poly.pdbx_seq_one_letter_code
_entity_poly.pdbx_strand_id
1 'polypeptide(L)'
;MREMVIQFSTEGERFRELDESKSYYLQEAEEILLNLRHRLQNQDRDIKPKRFGFHMDGQYLLDSMVYFSDTQSIEQQIQNRFKETELWPDEIRHKTINQLKEYSAKEKEAFLNQEFRAFAYLMRDTFESKVDFLFSLQQLQQLFQGVYAKISNGFFSQLEDIVLSILESYHNLVDYYGLVTGNYEEIQKAKEDWFGDAENFTQFTRLVTANYFSVKQSKLKVIKANHPTYQLFQDYLFEHRAQTNFHLALDLHKEVDQRLIRRWNEVLMLGNILPDDDSVGLWVIELVLQDFFKEEMKRTDLTEEEEQLCEKISRVEKRF
;
A
#
# COMPACT_ATOMS: atom_id res chain seq x y z
N MET A 1 7.50 -6.96 -8.00
CA MET A 1 6.39 -6.84 -8.97
C MET A 1 5.63 -8.15 -9.01
N ARG A 2 4.36 -8.12 -9.42
CA ARG A 2 3.53 -9.32 -9.61
C ARG A 2 4.10 -10.27 -10.66
N GLU A 3 4.11 -11.56 -10.33
CA GLU A 3 4.79 -12.61 -11.09
C GLU A 3 4.04 -12.97 -12.37
N MET A 4 2.70 -13.04 -12.33
CA MET A 4 1.86 -13.39 -13.48
C MET A 4 0.66 -12.48 -13.58
N VAL A 5 0.36 -12.04 -14.81
CA VAL A 5 -0.74 -11.13 -15.10
C VAL A 5 -1.43 -11.52 -16.41
N ILE A 6 -2.74 -11.71 -16.35
CA ILE A 6 -3.60 -11.89 -17.54
C ILE A 6 -4.41 -10.62 -17.77
N GLN A 7 -4.48 -10.15 -19.00
CA GLN A 7 -5.32 -9.01 -19.38
C GLN A 7 -6.17 -9.38 -20.58
N PHE A 8 -7.48 -9.28 -20.45
CA PHE A 8 -8.40 -9.52 -21.56
C PHE A 8 -8.54 -8.24 -22.39
N SER A 9 -8.57 -8.37 -23.72
CA SER A 9 -8.72 -7.21 -24.60
C SER A 9 -10.17 -7.01 -25.04
N THR A 10 -10.46 -5.82 -25.58
CA THR A 10 -11.78 -5.50 -26.14
C THR A 10 -12.10 -6.25 -27.44
N GLU A 11 -11.12 -6.94 -28.03
CA GLU A 11 -11.29 -7.78 -29.21
C GLU A 11 -11.88 -9.16 -28.84
N GLY A 12 -12.84 -9.61 -29.65
CA GLY A 12 -13.56 -10.86 -29.44
C GLY A 12 -14.97 -10.66 -28.89
N GLU A 13 -15.55 -11.71 -28.30
CA GLU A 13 -16.85 -11.62 -27.61
C GLU A 13 -16.71 -10.79 -26.31
N ARG A 14 -17.77 -10.06 -25.93
CA ARG A 14 -17.79 -9.29 -24.68
C ARG A 14 -18.61 -10.02 -23.63
N PHE A 15 -18.04 -10.15 -22.44
CA PHE A 15 -18.68 -10.78 -21.30
C PHE A 15 -18.71 -9.82 -20.14
N ARG A 16 -19.84 -9.75 -19.43
CA ARG A 16 -19.97 -8.89 -18.25
C ARG A 16 -19.00 -9.31 -17.13
N GLU A 17 -18.65 -10.58 -17.11
CA GLU A 17 -17.75 -11.18 -16.13
C GLU A 17 -16.26 -10.89 -16.40
N LEU A 18 -15.92 -10.44 -17.62
CA LEU A 18 -14.56 -10.08 -18.02
C LEU A 18 -14.48 -8.58 -18.27
N ASP A 19 -13.91 -7.86 -17.31
CA ASP A 19 -13.57 -6.45 -17.38
C ASP A 19 -12.23 -6.29 -18.12
N GLU A 20 -12.27 -5.70 -19.30
CA GLU A 20 -11.07 -5.51 -20.13
C GLU A 20 -10.14 -4.39 -19.63
N SER A 21 -10.53 -3.63 -18.60
CA SER A 21 -9.73 -2.56 -18.03
C SER A 21 -8.80 -3.00 -16.89
N LYS A 22 -9.03 -4.19 -16.33
CA LYS A 22 -8.26 -4.71 -15.19
C LYS A 22 -7.39 -5.89 -15.55
N SER A 23 -6.39 -6.13 -14.72
CA SER A 23 -5.61 -7.36 -14.82
C SER A 23 -6.21 -8.49 -13.98
N TYR A 24 -5.84 -9.75 -14.24
CA TYR A 24 -6.39 -10.96 -13.64
C TYR A 24 -5.31 -11.87 -13.08
N TYR A 25 -5.60 -12.51 -11.95
CA TYR A 25 -4.83 -13.67 -11.48
C TYR A 25 -5.14 -14.86 -12.38
N LEU A 26 -4.20 -15.82 -12.49
CA LEU A 26 -4.41 -17.02 -13.30
C LEU A 26 -5.66 -17.76 -12.85
N GLN A 27 -5.79 -17.99 -11.55
CA GLN A 27 -6.94 -18.71 -10.99
C GLN A 27 -8.25 -17.94 -11.12
N GLU A 28 -8.23 -16.61 -10.98
CA GLU A 28 -9.43 -15.78 -11.20
C GLU A 28 -9.93 -15.90 -12.65
N ALA A 29 -9.00 -15.79 -13.61
CA ALA A 29 -9.32 -15.94 -15.02
C ALA A 29 -9.83 -17.36 -15.33
N GLU A 30 -9.21 -18.40 -14.77
CA GLU A 30 -9.66 -19.79 -14.95
C GLU A 30 -11.06 -20.02 -14.41
N GLU A 31 -11.37 -19.53 -13.20
CA GLU A 31 -12.69 -19.65 -12.58
C GLU A 31 -13.78 -18.95 -13.41
N ILE A 32 -13.52 -17.73 -13.88
CA ILE A 32 -14.46 -16.99 -14.73
C ILE A 32 -14.67 -17.71 -16.06
N LEU A 33 -13.60 -18.12 -16.73
CA LEU A 33 -13.68 -18.80 -18.03
C LEU A 33 -14.39 -20.16 -17.92
N LEU A 34 -14.17 -20.92 -16.85
CA LEU A 34 -14.87 -22.18 -16.61
C LEU A 34 -16.39 -21.95 -16.48
N ASN A 35 -16.79 -20.96 -15.68
CA ASN A 35 -18.19 -20.59 -15.52
C ASN A 35 -18.83 -20.12 -16.84
N LEU A 36 -18.08 -19.33 -17.63
CA LEU A 36 -18.50 -18.90 -18.95
C LEU A 36 -18.70 -20.09 -19.89
N ARG A 37 -17.75 -21.02 -19.96
CA ARG A 37 -17.86 -22.23 -20.79
C ARG A 37 -19.09 -23.05 -20.43
N HIS A 38 -19.35 -23.29 -19.14
CA HIS A 38 -20.54 -24.02 -18.70
C HIS A 38 -21.85 -23.30 -19.07
N ARG A 39 -21.90 -21.97 -18.93
CA ARG A 39 -23.07 -21.18 -19.33
C ARG A 39 -23.30 -21.24 -20.84
N LEU A 40 -22.22 -21.19 -21.62
CA LEU A 40 -22.25 -21.10 -23.08
C LEU A 40 -22.51 -22.45 -23.75
N GLN A 41 -22.17 -23.58 -23.12
CA GLN A 41 -22.49 -24.93 -23.61
C GLN A 41 -23.99 -25.14 -23.87
N ASN A 42 -24.85 -24.40 -23.17
CA ASN A 42 -26.30 -24.48 -23.33
C ASN A 42 -26.86 -23.49 -24.36
N GLN A 43 -25.99 -22.73 -25.04
CA GLN A 43 -26.38 -21.75 -26.04
C GLN A 43 -25.98 -22.25 -27.43
N ASP A 44 -26.95 -22.40 -28.32
CA ASP A 44 -26.73 -22.82 -29.71
C ASP A 44 -26.29 -21.62 -30.57
N ARG A 45 -25.20 -20.97 -30.14
CA ARG A 45 -24.62 -19.77 -30.77
C ARG A 45 -23.14 -19.96 -30.98
N ASP A 46 -22.66 -19.58 -32.17
CA ASP A 46 -21.23 -19.48 -32.44
C ASP A 46 -20.64 -18.28 -31.70
N ILE A 47 -19.71 -18.55 -30.80
CA ILE A 47 -19.14 -17.57 -29.87
C ILE A 47 -17.74 -17.22 -30.33
N LYS A 48 -17.52 -15.93 -30.61
CA LYS A 48 -16.19 -15.46 -31.01
C LYS A 48 -15.18 -15.69 -29.88
N PRO A 49 -13.95 -16.11 -30.21
CA PRO A 49 -12.91 -16.25 -29.19
C PRO A 49 -12.62 -14.91 -28.52
N LYS A 50 -12.15 -14.95 -27.27
CA LYS A 50 -11.75 -13.77 -26.50
C LYS A 50 -10.23 -13.63 -26.52
N ARG A 51 -9.71 -12.47 -26.96
CA ARG A 51 -8.27 -12.21 -26.96
C ARG A 51 -7.78 -11.84 -25.55
N PHE A 52 -6.62 -12.36 -25.18
CA PHE A 52 -5.94 -12.04 -23.92
C PHE A 52 -4.43 -11.90 -24.12
N GLY A 53 -3.83 -10.99 -23.35
CA GLY A 53 -2.40 -10.86 -23.17
C GLY A 53 -1.95 -11.53 -21.88
N PHE A 54 -0.73 -12.07 -21.88
CA PHE A 54 -0.09 -12.64 -20.69
C PHE A 54 1.28 -11.99 -20.46
N HIS A 55 1.49 -11.56 -19.22
CA HIS A 55 2.76 -11.02 -18.75
C HIS A 55 3.30 -11.90 -17.63
N MET A 56 4.63 -12.04 -17.59
CA MET A 56 5.35 -12.68 -16.49
C MET A 56 6.54 -11.81 -16.10
N ASP A 57 6.71 -11.55 -14.81
CA ASP A 57 7.74 -10.65 -14.26
C ASP A 57 7.78 -9.28 -14.96
N GLY A 58 6.60 -8.71 -15.25
CA GLY A 58 6.45 -7.43 -15.94
C GLY A 58 6.71 -7.47 -17.45
N GLN A 59 7.15 -8.59 -18.01
CA GLN A 59 7.41 -8.74 -19.44
C GLN A 59 6.18 -9.27 -20.17
N TYR A 60 5.80 -8.63 -21.28
CA TYR A 60 4.77 -9.15 -22.17
C TYR A 60 5.30 -10.35 -22.96
N LEU A 61 4.71 -11.52 -22.77
CA LEU A 61 5.22 -12.77 -23.34
C LEU A 61 4.31 -13.41 -24.38
N LEU A 62 3.00 -13.18 -24.28
CA LEU A 62 2.05 -13.86 -25.15
C LEU A 62 0.83 -12.99 -25.44
N ASP A 63 0.42 -13.07 -26.70
CA ASP A 63 -0.87 -12.64 -27.20
C ASP A 63 -1.62 -13.87 -27.73
N SER A 64 -2.80 -14.18 -27.20
CA SER A 64 -3.53 -15.36 -27.59
C SER A 64 -5.04 -15.18 -27.51
N MET A 65 -5.76 -16.20 -27.95
CA MET A 65 -7.21 -16.26 -28.03
C MET A 65 -7.72 -17.44 -27.20
N VAL A 66 -8.66 -17.17 -26.29
CA VAL A 66 -9.43 -18.21 -25.61
C VAL A 66 -10.62 -18.60 -26.48
N TYR A 67 -10.65 -19.87 -26.88
CA TYR A 67 -11.81 -20.48 -27.51
C TYR A 67 -12.70 -21.11 -26.44
N PHE A 68 -14.00 -20.81 -26.45
CA PHE A 68 -14.95 -21.31 -25.44
C PHE A 68 -15.42 -22.74 -25.69
N SER A 69 -15.20 -23.25 -26.91
CA SER A 69 -15.37 -24.67 -27.24
C SER A 69 -14.23 -25.54 -26.71
N ASP A 70 -13.09 -24.96 -26.37
CA ASP A 70 -11.92 -25.67 -25.88
C ASP A 70 -12.05 -26.00 -24.39
N THR A 71 -11.71 -27.23 -24.02
CA THR A 71 -11.70 -27.70 -22.64
C THR A 71 -10.37 -27.42 -21.93
N GLN A 72 -9.32 -27.01 -22.65
CA GLN A 72 -8.02 -26.71 -22.04
C GLN A 72 -8.12 -25.50 -21.10
N SER A 73 -7.40 -25.56 -19.99
CA SER A 73 -7.28 -24.42 -19.09
C SER A 73 -6.43 -23.31 -19.73
N ILE A 74 -6.56 -22.06 -19.27
CA ILE A 74 -5.77 -20.96 -19.84
C ILE A 74 -4.27 -21.20 -19.60
N GLU A 75 -3.90 -21.78 -18.46
CA GLU A 75 -2.53 -22.20 -18.20
C GLU A 75 -2.00 -23.18 -19.25
N GLN A 76 -2.79 -24.19 -19.60
CA GLN A 76 -2.41 -25.18 -20.63
C GLN A 76 -2.27 -24.53 -22.01
N GLN A 77 -3.16 -23.60 -22.35
CA GLN A 77 -3.08 -22.85 -23.60
C GLN A 77 -1.79 -22.01 -23.66
N ILE A 78 -1.44 -21.31 -22.57
CA ILE A 78 -0.18 -20.54 -22.47
C ILE A 78 1.03 -21.49 -22.62
N GLN A 79 1.05 -22.62 -21.91
CA GLN A 79 2.14 -23.60 -22.01
C GLN A 79 2.30 -24.16 -23.42
N ASN A 80 1.20 -24.46 -24.12
CA ASN A 80 1.25 -24.97 -25.49
C ASN A 80 1.79 -23.90 -26.45
N ARG A 81 1.36 -22.65 -26.32
CA ARG A 81 1.89 -21.53 -27.12
C ARG A 81 3.38 -21.32 -26.90
N PHE A 82 3.86 -21.41 -25.67
CA PHE A 82 5.30 -21.31 -25.38
C PHE A 82 6.11 -22.49 -25.94
N LYS A 83 5.51 -23.68 -26.11
CA LYS A 83 6.18 -24.81 -26.79
C LYS A 83 6.20 -24.63 -28.31
N GLU A 84 5.13 -24.10 -28.87
CA GLU A 84 4.95 -23.94 -30.32
C GLU A 84 5.72 -22.76 -30.91
N THR A 85 6.05 -21.75 -30.11
CA THR A 85 6.77 -20.57 -30.62
C THR A 85 8.16 -20.93 -31.14
N GLU A 86 8.44 -20.59 -32.40
CA GLU A 86 9.76 -20.75 -33.02
C GLU A 86 10.72 -19.60 -32.68
N LEU A 87 10.20 -18.53 -32.06
CA LEU A 87 10.97 -17.32 -31.74
C LEU A 87 11.97 -17.53 -30.62
N TRP A 88 11.79 -18.56 -29.79
CA TRP A 88 12.61 -18.81 -28.62
C TRP A 88 13.45 -20.09 -28.78
N PRO A 89 14.75 -20.05 -28.43
CA PRO A 89 15.56 -21.25 -28.26
C PRO A 89 14.93 -22.23 -27.27
N ASP A 90 15.19 -23.53 -27.45
CA ASP A 90 14.67 -24.59 -26.59
C ASP A 90 14.92 -24.34 -25.10
N GLU A 91 16.11 -23.89 -24.74
CA GLU A 91 16.48 -23.61 -23.35
C GLU A 91 15.58 -22.53 -22.72
N ILE A 92 15.32 -21.44 -23.46
CA ILE A 92 14.43 -20.36 -23.01
C ILE A 92 13.00 -20.89 -22.87
N ARG A 93 12.49 -21.65 -23.85
CA ARG A 93 11.16 -22.25 -23.79
C ARG A 93 10.98 -23.11 -22.54
N HIS A 94 11.92 -24.02 -22.28
CA HIS A 94 11.85 -24.91 -21.11
C HIS A 94 11.94 -24.13 -19.80
N LYS A 95 12.84 -23.14 -19.71
CA LYS A 95 12.97 -22.29 -18.51
C LYS A 95 11.68 -21.54 -18.22
N THR A 96 11.12 -20.84 -19.21
CA THR A 96 9.90 -20.04 -19.06
C THR A 96 8.69 -20.90 -18.72
N ILE A 97 8.55 -22.09 -19.31
CA ILE A 97 7.46 -23.03 -18.98
C ILE A 97 7.59 -23.55 -17.55
N ASN A 98 8.80 -23.86 -17.09
CA ASN A 98 9.02 -24.33 -15.72
C ASN A 98 8.70 -23.22 -14.70
N GLN A 99 9.09 -21.98 -15.00
CA GLN A 99 8.79 -20.82 -14.17
C GLN A 99 7.28 -20.55 -14.10
N LEU A 100 6.56 -20.61 -15.23
CA LEU A 100 5.10 -20.51 -15.28
C LEU A 100 4.43 -21.57 -14.38
N LYS A 101 4.90 -22.83 -14.43
CA LYS A 101 4.37 -23.90 -13.59
C LYS A 101 4.61 -23.65 -12.11
N GLU A 102 5.79 -23.14 -11.75
CA GLU A 102 6.13 -22.81 -10.37
C GLU A 102 5.22 -21.69 -9.84
N TYR A 103 5.06 -20.60 -10.60
CA TYR A 103 4.19 -19.49 -10.23
C TYR A 103 2.71 -19.89 -10.16
N SER A 104 2.23 -20.67 -11.14
CA SER A 104 0.89 -21.26 -11.14
C SER A 104 0.63 -22.12 -9.89
N ALA A 105 1.58 -22.99 -9.52
CA ALA A 105 1.45 -23.83 -8.34
C ALA A 105 1.40 -22.99 -7.04
N LYS A 106 2.28 -22.00 -6.91
CA LYS A 106 2.31 -21.07 -5.77
C LYS A 106 1.03 -20.26 -5.64
N GLU A 107 0.50 -19.73 -6.75
CA GLU A 107 -0.76 -18.99 -6.76
C GLU A 107 -1.93 -19.88 -6.31
N LYS A 108 -2.04 -21.08 -6.90
CA LYS A 108 -3.10 -22.04 -6.55
C LYS A 108 -3.05 -22.45 -5.08
N GLU A 109 -1.85 -22.73 -4.55
CA GLU A 109 -1.67 -23.06 -3.13
C GLU A 109 -2.06 -21.89 -2.23
N ALA A 110 -1.62 -20.67 -2.55
CA ALA A 110 -1.94 -19.49 -1.76
C ALA A 110 -3.45 -19.22 -1.71
N PHE A 111 -4.14 -19.41 -2.82
CA PHE A 111 -5.57 -19.12 -2.97
C PHE A 111 -6.50 -20.22 -2.45
N LEU A 112 -5.96 -21.32 -1.91
CA LEU A 112 -6.74 -22.24 -1.07
C LEU A 112 -7.31 -21.52 0.16
N ASN A 113 -6.62 -20.48 0.65
CA ASN A 113 -7.15 -19.59 1.67
C ASN A 113 -8.09 -18.56 1.04
N GLN A 114 -9.39 -18.70 1.31
CA GLN A 114 -10.43 -17.82 0.76
C GLN A 114 -10.30 -16.36 1.20
N GLU A 115 -9.86 -16.12 2.43
CA GLU A 115 -9.67 -14.77 2.97
C GLU A 115 -8.48 -14.08 2.29
N PHE A 116 -7.37 -14.81 2.12
CA PHE A 116 -6.23 -14.31 1.37
C PHE A 116 -6.57 -14.05 -0.10
N ARG A 117 -7.34 -14.93 -0.74
CA ARG A 117 -7.79 -14.75 -2.13
C ARG A 117 -8.63 -13.49 -2.28
N ALA A 118 -9.61 -13.28 -1.41
CA ALA A 118 -10.44 -12.07 -1.42
C ALA A 118 -9.61 -10.80 -1.19
N PHE A 119 -8.65 -10.87 -0.26
CA PHE A 119 -7.67 -9.81 -0.02
C PHE A 119 -6.82 -9.49 -1.26
N ALA A 120 -6.26 -10.49 -1.92
CA ALA A 120 -5.44 -10.30 -3.11
C ALA A 120 -6.24 -9.64 -4.24
N TYR A 121 -7.49 -10.05 -4.45
CA TYR A 121 -8.36 -9.46 -5.47
C TYR A 121 -8.69 -8.00 -5.16
N LEU A 122 -9.10 -7.69 -3.93
CA LEU A 122 -9.43 -6.32 -3.54
C LEU A 122 -8.19 -5.41 -3.54
N MET A 123 -7.04 -5.92 -3.10
CA MET A 123 -5.75 -5.22 -3.20
C MET A 123 -5.46 -4.84 -4.65
N ARG A 124 -5.55 -5.79 -5.59
CA ARG A 124 -5.33 -5.55 -7.02
C ARG A 124 -6.33 -4.53 -7.57
N ASP A 125 -7.62 -4.70 -7.35
CA ASP A 125 -8.65 -3.78 -7.86
C ASP A 125 -8.47 -2.34 -7.30
N THR A 126 -8.09 -2.22 -6.02
CA THR A 126 -7.87 -0.92 -5.37
C THR A 126 -6.57 -0.26 -5.83
N PHE A 127 -5.50 -1.04 -6.01
CA PHE A 127 -4.21 -0.51 -6.41
C PHE A 127 -4.24 -0.11 -7.89
N GLU A 128 -4.71 -0.96 -8.80
CA GLU A 128 -4.76 -0.62 -10.25
C GLU A 128 -5.58 0.65 -10.55
N SER A 129 -6.60 0.93 -9.74
CA SER A 129 -7.42 2.14 -9.91
C SER A 129 -6.81 3.42 -9.34
N LYS A 130 -5.76 3.33 -8.51
CA LYS A 130 -5.25 4.48 -7.74
C LYS A 130 -3.73 4.66 -7.79
N VAL A 131 -2.97 3.60 -8.05
CA VAL A 131 -1.51 3.60 -8.04
C VAL A 131 -0.94 2.64 -9.08
N ASP A 132 0.16 3.04 -9.69
CA ASP A 132 0.81 2.27 -10.75
C ASP A 132 1.78 1.22 -10.19
N PHE A 133 1.42 0.46 -9.15
CA PHE A 133 2.31 -0.55 -8.55
C PHE A 133 1.54 -1.78 -8.05
N LEU A 134 2.03 -2.97 -8.37
CA LEU A 134 1.48 -4.24 -7.90
C LEU A 134 2.52 -5.07 -7.17
N PHE A 135 2.18 -5.45 -5.94
CA PHE A 135 2.97 -6.35 -5.11
C PHE A 135 3.02 -7.77 -5.70
N SER A 136 4.13 -8.45 -5.44
CA SER A 136 4.26 -9.88 -5.70
C SER A 136 3.31 -10.69 -4.82
N LEU A 137 3.01 -11.93 -5.20
CA LEU A 137 2.15 -12.81 -4.40
C LEU A 137 2.73 -13.02 -2.99
N GLN A 138 4.05 -13.20 -2.89
CA GLN A 138 4.74 -13.34 -1.61
C GLN A 138 4.62 -12.08 -0.75
N GLN A 139 4.78 -10.90 -1.35
CA GLN A 139 4.60 -9.62 -0.66
C GLN A 139 3.17 -9.45 -0.15
N LEU A 140 2.17 -9.82 -0.96
CA LEU A 140 0.76 -9.82 -0.54
C LEU A 140 0.52 -10.77 0.64
N GLN A 141 1.11 -11.97 0.64
CA GLN A 141 1.00 -12.90 1.76
C GLN A 141 1.58 -12.32 3.05
N GLN A 142 2.73 -11.65 2.98
CA GLN A 142 3.34 -11.01 4.15
C GLN A 142 2.47 -9.88 4.71
N LEU A 143 1.92 -9.03 3.83
CA LEU A 143 0.97 -7.98 4.23
C LEU A 143 -0.27 -8.57 4.89
N PHE A 144 -0.86 -9.61 4.27
CA PHE A 144 -2.00 -10.32 4.81
C PHE A 144 -1.70 -10.89 6.21
N GLN A 145 -0.58 -11.59 6.39
CA GLN A 145 -0.19 -12.15 7.68
C GLN A 145 0.01 -11.08 8.76
N GLY A 146 0.60 -9.92 8.41
CA GLY A 146 0.86 -8.82 9.34
C GLY A 146 -0.41 -8.25 9.98
N VAL A 147 -1.49 -8.14 9.21
CA VAL A 147 -2.80 -7.66 9.70
C VAL A 147 -3.66 -8.79 10.26
N TYR A 148 -3.66 -9.95 9.60
CA TYR A 148 -4.57 -11.06 9.90
C TYR A 148 -4.40 -11.58 11.33
N ALA A 149 -3.16 -11.68 11.81
CA ALA A 149 -2.86 -12.19 13.15
C ALA A 149 -3.49 -11.39 14.30
N LYS A 150 -3.91 -10.15 14.04
CA LYS A 150 -4.42 -9.20 15.03
C LYS A 150 -5.90 -8.88 14.85
N ILE A 151 -6.55 -9.49 13.87
CA ILE A 151 -7.99 -9.32 13.61
C ILE A 151 -8.79 -10.20 14.58
N SER A 152 -9.59 -9.57 15.43
CA SER A 152 -10.46 -10.25 16.41
C SER A 152 -11.90 -10.45 15.91
N ASN A 153 -12.36 -9.65 14.94
CA ASN A 153 -13.68 -9.78 14.32
C ASN A 153 -13.60 -10.51 12.97
N GLY A 154 -14.74 -10.78 12.31
CA GLY A 154 -14.73 -11.46 11.01
C GLY A 154 -13.91 -10.72 9.95
N PHE A 155 -12.93 -11.39 9.34
CA PHE A 155 -11.99 -10.81 8.37
C PHE A 155 -12.68 -10.03 7.24
N PHE A 156 -13.69 -10.64 6.62
CA PHE A 156 -14.42 -10.04 5.51
C PHE A 156 -15.10 -8.71 5.85
N SER A 157 -15.48 -8.50 7.11
CA SER A 157 -16.09 -7.23 7.55
C SER A 157 -15.10 -6.07 7.64
N GLN A 158 -13.80 -6.37 7.72
CA GLN A 158 -12.71 -5.40 7.83
C GLN A 158 -11.87 -5.31 6.55
N LEU A 159 -12.16 -6.14 5.55
CA LEU A 159 -11.32 -6.31 4.37
C LEU A 159 -11.07 -4.99 3.63
N GLU A 160 -12.11 -4.19 3.44
CA GLU A 160 -12.00 -2.89 2.77
C GLU A 160 -11.17 -1.90 3.60
N ASP A 161 -11.39 -1.82 4.91
CA ASP A 161 -10.62 -0.96 5.81
C ASP A 161 -9.13 -1.34 5.84
N ILE A 162 -8.82 -2.63 5.79
CA ILE A 162 -7.44 -3.14 5.72
C ILE A 162 -6.77 -2.67 4.43
N VAL A 163 -7.41 -2.90 3.27
CA VAL A 163 -6.86 -2.53 1.97
C VAL A 163 -6.67 -1.01 1.84
N LEU A 164 -7.64 -0.22 2.35
CA LEU A 164 -7.52 1.24 2.39
C LEU A 164 -6.38 1.71 3.30
N SER A 165 -6.18 1.07 4.46
CA SER A 165 -5.05 1.37 5.34
C SER A 165 -3.69 1.04 4.69
N ILE A 166 -3.62 -0.06 3.92
CA ILE A 166 -2.41 -0.41 3.16
C ILE A 166 -2.13 0.64 2.08
N LEU A 167 -3.17 1.10 1.38
CA LEU A 167 -3.05 2.16 0.38
C LEU A 167 -2.58 3.49 0.99
N GLU A 168 -3.15 3.89 2.14
CA GLU A 168 -2.71 5.09 2.86
C GLU A 168 -1.25 4.95 3.31
N SER A 169 -0.88 3.78 3.83
CA SER A 169 0.50 3.47 4.22
C SER A 169 1.46 3.52 3.02
N TYR A 170 1.01 3.04 1.85
CA TYR A 170 1.78 3.11 0.61
C TYR A 170 2.04 4.57 0.22
N HIS A 171 1.01 5.42 0.19
CA HIS A 171 1.16 6.84 -0.13
C HIS A 171 2.11 7.55 0.84
N ASN A 172 1.89 7.35 2.15
CA ASN A 172 2.73 7.96 3.18
C ASN A 172 4.21 7.57 3.02
N LEU A 173 4.48 6.31 2.70
CA LEU A 173 5.85 5.82 2.52
C LEU A 173 6.47 6.38 1.24
N VAL A 174 5.74 6.32 0.13
CA VAL A 174 6.18 6.82 -1.17
C VAL A 174 6.53 8.30 -1.09
N ASP A 175 5.69 9.10 -0.44
CA ASP A 175 5.93 10.53 -0.25
C ASP A 175 7.12 10.79 0.68
N TYR A 176 7.23 10.05 1.80
CA TYR A 176 8.31 10.22 2.78
C TYR A 176 9.70 9.93 2.18
N TYR A 177 9.81 8.88 1.36
CA TYR A 177 11.07 8.53 0.68
C TYR A 177 11.23 9.21 -0.69
N GLY A 178 10.27 10.02 -1.12
CA GLY A 178 10.33 10.74 -2.39
C GLY A 178 10.33 9.82 -3.61
N LEU A 179 9.69 8.64 -3.53
CA LEU A 179 9.67 7.61 -4.59
C LEU A 179 8.80 8.00 -5.82
N VAL A 180 8.33 9.24 -5.88
CA VAL A 180 7.59 9.85 -6.99
C VAL A 180 8.37 10.97 -7.69
N THR A 181 9.66 11.10 -7.38
CA THR A 181 10.54 12.10 -7.99
C THR A 181 11.20 11.53 -9.25
N GLY A 182 10.99 12.18 -10.40
CA GLY A 182 11.62 11.80 -11.66
C GLY A 182 10.62 11.64 -12.80
N ASN A 183 11.06 11.01 -13.90
CA ASN A 183 10.17 10.57 -14.96
C ASN A 183 9.49 9.23 -14.61
N TYR A 184 8.54 8.79 -15.44
CA TYR A 184 7.75 7.58 -15.17
C TYR A 184 8.61 6.32 -14.95
N GLU A 185 9.64 6.10 -15.78
CA GLU A 185 10.51 4.91 -15.66
C GLU A 185 11.37 4.95 -14.40
N GLU A 186 11.89 6.14 -14.06
CA GLU A 186 12.65 6.37 -12.82
C GLU A 186 11.80 6.11 -11.58
N ILE A 187 10.55 6.59 -11.59
CA ILE A 187 9.58 6.40 -10.51
C ILE A 187 9.24 4.92 -10.34
N GLN A 188 8.95 4.21 -11.44
CA GLN A 188 8.64 2.78 -11.39
C GLN A 188 9.81 1.98 -10.85
N LYS A 189 11.01 2.23 -11.36
CA LYS A 189 12.22 1.57 -10.91
C LYS A 189 12.51 1.85 -9.43
N ALA A 190 12.36 3.10 -8.98
CA ALA A 190 12.58 3.45 -7.57
C ALA A 190 11.62 2.69 -6.64
N LYS A 191 10.35 2.54 -7.04
CA LYS A 191 9.36 1.74 -6.30
C LYS A 191 9.72 0.26 -6.31
N GLU A 192 10.08 -0.29 -7.47
CA GLU A 192 10.48 -1.69 -7.62
C GLU A 192 11.72 -2.02 -6.79
N ASP A 193 12.75 -1.18 -6.84
CA ASP A 193 13.99 -1.34 -6.08
C ASP A 193 13.70 -1.25 -4.57
N TRP A 194 12.89 -0.27 -4.15
CA TRP A 194 12.58 -0.07 -2.73
C TRP A 194 11.74 -1.21 -2.17
N PHE A 195 10.61 -1.55 -2.81
CA PHE A 195 9.73 -2.64 -2.34
C PHE A 195 10.33 -4.02 -2.60
N GLY A 196 11.24 -4.16 -3.56
CA GLY A 196 11.95 -5.41 -3.86
C GLY A 196 13.01 -5.77 -2.82
N ASP A 197 13.53 -4.79 -2.07
CA ASP A 197 14.40 -5.03 -0.95
C ASP A 197 13.62 -5.60 0.27
N ALA A 198 14.13 -6.70 0.83
CA ALA A 198 13.43 -7.43 1.89
C ALA A 198 13.36 -6.65 3.22
N GLU A 199 14.37 -5.83 3.51
CA GLU A 199 14.45 -5.06 4.75
C GLU A 199 13.49 -3.86 4.69
N ASN A 200 13.48 -3.15 3.57
CA ASN A 200 12.51 -2.11 3.24
C ASN A 200 11.07 -2.66 3.25
N PHE A 201 10.83 -3.81 2.61
CA PHE A 201 9.49 -4.39 2.60
C PHE A 201 9.02 -4.83 4.01
N THR A 202 9.95 -5.28 4.85
CA THR A 202 9.67 -5.55 6.26
C THR A 202 9.29 -4.27 7.00
N GLN A 203 9.97 -3.16 6.74
CA GLN A 203 9.61 -1.85 7.28
C GLN A 203 8.20 -1.43 6.83
N PHE A 204 7.86 -1.62 5.55
CA PHE A 204 6.52 -1.34 5.03
C PHE A 204 5.44 -2.19 5.72
N THR A 205 5.70 -3.48 5.91
CA THR A 205 4.76 -4.38 6.60
C THR A 205 4.52 -3.94 8.06
N ARG A 206 5.56 -3.46 8.75
CA ARG A 206 5.44 -2.88 10.10
C ARG A 206 4.61 -1.60 10.09
N LEU A 207 4.86 -0.70 9.13
CA LEU A 207 4.09 0.52 8.94
C LEU A 207 2.60 0.22 8.72
N VAL A 208 2.27 -0.68 7.79
CA VAL A 208 0.90 -1.10 7.49
C VAL A 208 0.20 -1.59 8.75
N THR A 209 0.88 -2.47 9.49
CA THR A 209 0.33 -3.05 10.72
C THR A 209 0.12 -1.96 11.77
N ALA A 210 1.11 -1.09 11.97
CA ALA A 210 1.04 0.00 12.93
C ALA A 210 -0.10 0.97 12.58
N ASN A 211 -0.20 1.38 11.32
CA ASN A 211 -1.23 2.31 10.84
C ASN A 211 -2.64 1.75 11.03
N TYR A 212 -2.86 0.49 10.64
CA TYR A 212 -4.20 -0.12 10.73
C TYR A 212 -4.71 -0.23 12.17
N PHE A 213 -3.82 -0.55 13.12
CA PHE A 213 -4.19 -0.68 14.54
C PHE A 213 -4.08 0.62 15.33
N SER A 214 -3.71 1.73 14.68
CA SER A 214 -3.65 3.04 15.30
C SER A 214 -4.94 3.83 15.10
N VAL A 215 -5.16 4.85 15.92
CA VAL A 215 -6.19 5.84 15.63
C VAL A 215 -5.87 6.55 14.31
N LYS A 216 -6.87 6.90 13.50
CA LYS A 216 -6.65 7.54 12.20
C LYS A 216 -5.97 8.91 12.35
N GLN A 217 -4.98 9.22 11.51
CA GLN A 217 -4.25 10.50 11.55
C GLN A 217 -5.17 11.72 11.41
N SER A 218 -6.33 11.58 10.75
CA SER A 218 -7.36 12.62 10.68
C SER A 218 -7.85 13.11 12.05
N LYS A 219 -7.71 12.31 13.12
CA LYS A 219 -8.00 12.71 14.50
C LYS A 219 -6.94 13.62 15.12
N LEU A 220 -5.74 13.72 14.55
CA LEU A 220 -4.63 14.52 15.11
C LEU A 220 -5.07 15.97 15.40
N LYS A 221 -5.91 16.55 14.55
CA LYS A 221 -6.45 17.91 14.76
C LYS A 221 -7.30 18.03 16.02
N VAL A 222 -8.09 17.01 16.35
CA VAL A 222 -8.93 16.99 17.55
C VAL A 222 -8.08 16.71 18.78
N ILE A 223 -7.17 15.74 18.68
CA ILE A 223 -6.26 15.35 19.77
C ILE A 223 -5.40 16.55 20.18
N LYS A 224 -4.77 17.24 19.22
CA LYS A 224 -3.92 18.40 19.51
C LYS A 224 -4.69 19.55 20.18
N ALA A 225 -5.92 19.83 19.74
CA ALA A 225 -6.73 20.91 20.31
C ALA A 225 -7.06 20.67 21.79
N ASN A 226 -7.18 19.40 22.20
CA ASN A 226 -7.48 19.01 23.57
C ASN A 226 -6.24 18.73 24.42
N HIS A 227 -5.04 18.74 23.83
CA HIS A 227 -3.81 18.37 24.52
C HIS A 227 -3.24 19.56 25.32
N PRO A 228 -3.05 19.45 26.65
CA PRO A 228 -2.62 20.57 27.49
C PRO A 228 -1.29 21.21 27.04
N THR A 229 -0.30 20.40 26.69
CA THR A 229 1.00 20.92 26.21
C THR A 229 0.88 21.68 24.89
N TYR A 230 -0.05 21.28 24.02
CA TYR A 230 -0.27 21.98 22.75
C TYR A 230 -1.01 23.30 22.96
N GLN A 231 -1.92 23.37 23.94
CA GLN A 231 -2.56 24.63 24.34
C GLN A 231 -1.52 25.63 24.86
N LEU A 232 -0.62 25.20 25.75
CA LEU A 232 0.50 26.05 26.21
C LEU A 232 1.38 26.55 25.05
N PHE A 233 1.62 25.71 24.04
CA PHE A 233 2.33 26.11 22.84
C PHE A 233 1.57 27.17 22.02
N GLN A 234 0.25 27.04 21.90
CA GLN A 234 -0.58 28.04 21.22
C GLN A 234 -0.59 29.38 21.97
N ASP A 235 -0.72 29.34 23.29
CA ASP A 235 -0.64 30.52 24.15
C ASP A 235 0.73 31.20 24.01
N TYR A 236 1.83 30.43 24.06
CA TYR A 236 3.18 30.96 23.81
C TYR A 236 3.28 31.68 22.45
N LEU A 237 2.82 31.06 21.37
CA LEU A 237 2.93 31.65 20.05
C LEU A 237 2.06 32.91 19.89
N PHE A 238 0.82 32.88 20.36
CA PHE A 238 -0.16 33.91 20.01
C PHE A 238 -0.38 34.97 21.09
N GLU A 239 -0.03 34.69 22.34
CA GLU A 239 -0.04 35.68 23.41
C GLU A 239 1.32 36.35 23.59
N HIS A 240 2.44 35.66 23.31
CA HIS A 240 3.79 36.24 23.47
C HIS A 240 4.44 36.57 22.12
N ARG A 241 4.71 35.56 21.28
CA ARG A 241 5.50 35.76 20.04
C ARG A 241 4.80 36.68 19.04
N ALA A 242 3.47 36.58 18.95
CA ALA A 242 2.67 37.38 18.04
C ALA A 242 2.67 38.88 18.37
N GLN A 243 2.91 39.28 19.63
CA GLN A 243 3.03 40.69 20.00
C GLN A 243 4.22 41.37 19.31
N THR A 244 5.32 40.61 19.13
CA THR A 244 6.52 41.10 18.47
C THR A 244 6.46 40.88 16.95
N ASN A 245 6.02 39.69 16.51
CA ASN A 245 5.90 39.37 15.09
C ASN A 245 4.86 38.25 14.85
N PHE A 246 3.64 38.66 14.49
CA PHE A 246 2.55 37.74 14.17
C PHE A 246 2.87 36.79 13.00
N HIS A 247 3.55 37.27 11.96
CA HIS A 247 3.88 36.42 10.80
C HIS A 247 4.84 35.30 11.19
N LEU A 248 5.86 35.61 12.00
CA LEU A 248 6.77 34.60 12.53
C LEU A 248 6.03 33.57 13.39
N ALA A 249 5.14 34.01 14.29
CA ALA A 249 4.35 33.09 15.10
C ALA A 249 3.48 32.14 14.26
N LEU A 250 2.86 32.67 13.19
CA LEU A 250 2.07 31.87 12.26
C LEU A 250 2.93 30.86 11.48
N ASP A 251 4.14 31.24 11.07
CA ASP A 251 5.04 30.34 10.35
C ASP A 251 5.57 29.22 11.27
N LEU A 252 5.90 29.54 12.53
CA LEU A 252 6.26 28.54 13.54
C LEU A 252 5.10 27.57 13.84
N HIS A 253 3.87 28.06 13.88
CA HIS A 253 2.69 27.19 14.03
C HIS A 253 2.58 26.18 12.89
N LYS A 254 2.72 26.63 11.64
CA LYS A 254 2.70 25.75 10.47
C LYS A 254 3.85 24.74 10.47
N GLU A 255 5.04 25.18 10.87
CA GLU A 255 6.21 24.33 10.98
C GLU A 255 5.99 23.21 12.01
N VAL A 256 5.49 23.54 13.20
CA VAL A 256 5.17 22.54 14.23
C VAL A 256 4.08 21.58 13.76
N ASP A 257 3.04 22.07 13.07
CA ASP A 257 2.01 21.20 12.49
C ASP A 257 2.59 20.20 11.48
N GLN A 258 3.56 20.63 10.64
CA GLN A 258 4.29 19.73 9.75
C GLN A 258 5.17 18.73 10.52
N ARG A 259 5.87 19.19 11.57
CA ARG A 259 6.69 18.31 12.43
C ARG A 259 5.84 17.25 13.13
N LEU A 260 4.61 17.57 13.55
CA LEU A 260 3.67 16.60 14.14
C LEU A 260 3.27 15.51 13.15
N ILE A 261 2.90 15.87 11.92
CA ILE A 261 2.55 14.90 10.85
C ILE A 261 3.76 14.02 10.53
N ARG A 262 4.95 14.62 10.39
CA ARG A 262 6.17 13.87 10.14
C ARG A 262 6.47 12.90 11.29
N ARG A 263 6.40 13.37 12.53
CA ARG A 263 6.68 12.54 13.71
C ARG A 263 5.71 11.37 13.83
N TRP A 264 4.43 11.61 13.55
CA TRP A 264 3.42 10.57 13.46
C TRP A 264 3.86 9.44 12.52
N ASN A 265 4.23 9.80 11.29
CA ASN A 265 4.66 8.83 10.28
C ASN A 265 5.93 8.08 10.72
N GLU A 266 6.91 8.76 11.30
CA GLU A 266 8.13 8.14 11.84
C GLU A 266 7.82 7.12 12.95
N VAL A 267 6.89 7.45 13.86
CA VAL A 267 6.47 6.54 14.94
C VAL A 267 5.85 5.27 14.37
N LEU A 268 4.97 5.39 13.36
CA LEU A 268 4.36 4.25 12.69
C LEU A 268 5.37 3.44 11.86
N MET A 269 6.33 4.10 11.20
CA MET A 269 7.40 3.43 10.43
C MET A 269 8.31 2.58 11.33
N LEU A 270 8.51 2.97 12.58
CA LEU A 270 9.20 2.17 13.59
C LEU A 270 8.36 0.98 14.08
N GLY A 271 7.10 0.87 13.66
CA GLY A 271 6.17 -0.20 14.03
C GLY A 271 5.41 0.03 15.33
N ASN A 272 5.46 1.25 15.89
CA ASN A 272 4.72 1.56 17.13
C ASN A 272 3.26 1.84 16.80
N ILE A 273 2.36 1.20 17.54
CA ILE A 273 0.92 1.41 17.44
C ILE A 273 0.53 2.59 18.33
N LEU A 274 -0.33 3.47 17.82
CA LEU A 274 -0.95 4.59 18.54
C LEU A 274 -2.43 4.26 18.81
N PRO A 275 -2.73 3.42 19.82
CA PRO A 275 -4.07 2.84 20.01
C PRO A 275 -5.12 3.87 20.48
N ASP A 276 -4.68 4.98 21.08
CA ASP A 276 -5.54 5.98 21.69
C ASP A 276 -4.92 7.39 21.64
N ASP A 277 -5.72 8.37 22.07
CA ASP A 277 -5.36 9.79 22.08
C ASP A 277 -4.16 10.07 23.03
N ASP A 278 -4.04 9.32 24.13
CA ASP A 278 -2.95 9.46 25.10
C ASP A 278 -1.60 9.03 24.49
N SER A 279 -1.60 7.93 23.75
CA SER A 279 -0.43 7.43 23.02
C SER A 279 0.04 8.45 21.97
N VAL A 280 -0.90 9.08 21.26
CA VAL A 280 -0.59 10.18 20.34
C VAL A 280 0.03 11.36 21.09
N GLY A 281 -0.53 11.75 22.24
CA GLY A 281 -0.01 12.80 23.10
C GLY A 281 1.47 12.56 23.43
N LEU A 282 1.77 11.39 23.98
CA LEU A 282 3.12 11.04 24.44
C LEU A 282 4.13 10.89 23.29
N TRP A 283 3.79 10.15 22.23
CA TRP A 283 4.76 9.75 21.21
C TRP A 283 4.90 10.76 20.06
N VAL A 284 3.92 11.63 19.88
CA VAL A 284 3.88 12.61 18.78
C VAL A 284 3.91 14.03 19.32
N ILE A 285 2.91 14.43 20.11
CA ILE A 285 2.73 15.84 20.49
C ILE A 285 3.84 16.30 21.45
N GLU A 286 4.03 15.59 22.55
CA GLU A 286 4.99 15.98 23.58
C GLU A 286 6.42 15.98 23.04
N LEU A 287 6.82 14.98 22.26
CA LEU A 287 8.17 14.93 21.70
C LEU A 287 8.46 16.09 20.75
N VAL A 288 7.52 16.42 19.84
CA VAL A 288 7.71 17.55 18.92
C VAL A 288 7.78 18.88 19.67
N LEU A 289 6.91 19.07 20.66
CA LEU A 289 6.88 20.30 21.44
C LEU A 289 8.10 20.43 22.36
N GLN A 290 8.57 19.35 22.97
CA GLN A 290 9.80 19.34 23.75
C GLN A 290 11.00 19.79 22.91
N ASP A 291 11.13 19.27 21.69
CA ASP A 291 12.21 19.66 20.79
C ASP A 291 12.08 21.11 20.33
N PHE A 292 10.86 21.56 20.01
CA PHE A 292 10.58 22.97 19.72
C PHE A 292 10.99 23.90 20.87
N PHE A 293 10.58 23.60 22.11
CA PHE A 293 10.90 24.46 23.26
C PHE A 293 12.39 24.43 23.62
N LYS A 294 13.09 23.31 23.40
CA LYS A 294 14.56 23.25 23.52
C LYS A 294 15.27 24.10 22.47
N GLU A 295 14.72 24.20 21.25
CA GLU A 295 15.24 25.08 20.22
C GLU A 295 14.99 26.55 20.58
N GLU A 296 13.78 26.88 21.05
CA GLU A 296 13.43 28.23 21.49
C GLU A 296 14.30 28.71 22.67
N MET A 297 14.65 27.85 23.63
CA MET A 297 15.57 28.21 24.74
C MET A 297 16.96 28.67 24.30
N LYS A 298 17.37 28.41 23.05
CA LYS A 298 18.67 28.86 22.53
C LYS A 298 18.65 30.32 22.08
N ARG A 299 17.49 30.96 22.10
CA ARG A 299 17.33 32.37 21.76
C ARG A 299 17.90 33.26 22.85
N THR A 300 18.38 34.43 22.45
CA THR A 300 19.04 35.41 23.34
C THR A 300 18.11 36.53 23.78
N ASP A 301 16.90 36.55 23.26
CA ASP A 301 15.90 37.61 23.39
C ASP A 301 14.61 37.13 24.10
N LEU A 302 14.72 36.14 24.99
CA LEU A 302 13.61 35.65 25.78
C LEU A 302 13.40 36.51 27.03
N THR A 303 12.15 36.75 27.38
CA THR A 303 11.78 37.28 28.70
C THR A 303 11.88 36.19 29.77
N GLU A 304 12.02 36.57 31.05
CA GLU A 304 12.12 35.63 32.16
C GLU A 304 10.89 34.68 32.25
N GLU A 305 9.70 35.17 31.90
CA GLU A 305 8.48 34.36 31.84
C GLU A 305 8.51 33.33 30.69
N GLU A 306 9.02 33.72 29.51
CA GLU A 306 9.20 32.81 28.39
C GLU A 306 10.28 31.76 28.67
N GLU A 307 11.40 32.15 29.30
CA GLU A 307 12.45 31.21 29.72
C GLU A 307 11.90 30.14 30.68
N GLN A 308 11.12 30.55 31.69
CA GLN A 308 10.51 29.62 32.64
C GLN A 308 9.51 28.66 31.97
N LEU A 309 8.72 29.15 31.01
CA LEU A 309 7.78 28.32 30.26
C LEU A 309 8.52 27.30 29.39
N CYS A 310 9.51 27.75 28.62
CA CYS A 310 10.34 26.90 27.77
C CYS A 310 11.09 25.86 28.61
N GLU A 311 11.61 26.23 29.78
CA GLU A 311 12.29 25.32 30.70
C GLU A 311 11.34 24.25 31.26
N LYS A 312 10.11 24.63 31.63
CA LYS A 312 9.11 23.71 32.18
C LYS A 312 8.71 22.62 31.18
N ILE A 313 8.51 22.99 29.91
CA ILE A 313 8.06 22.06 28.88
C ILE A 313 9.24 21.22 28.34
N SER A 314 10.43 21.81 28.20
CA SER A 314 11.62 21.09 27.73
C SER A 314 12.17 20.06 28.72
N ARG A 315 11.90 20.22 30.03
CA ARG A 315 12.35 19.35 31.12
C ARG A 315 11.39 18.22 31.51
N VAL A 316 10.31 17.97 30.77
CA VAL A 316 9.46 16.79 31.04
C VAL A 316 10.26 15.52 30.66
N GLU A 317 11.14 15.09 31.55
CA GLU A 317 11.89 13.85 31.46
C GLU A 317 10.95 12.67 31.72
N LYS A 318 11.05 11.67 30.83
CA LYS A 318 10.24 10.46 30.82
C LYS A 318 10.28 9.74 32.16
N ARG A 319 9.11 9.54 32.79
CA ARG A 319 8.89 8.36 33.62
C ARG A 319 8.49 7.22 32.67
N PHE A 320 9.43 6.31 32.41
CA PHE A 320 9.17 5.06 31.71
C PHE A 320 8.43 4.07 32.61
#